data_AF-A0A535S723-F1
#
_entry.id   AF-A0A535S723-F1
#
_cell.length_a   1.000
_cell.length_b   1.000
_cell.length_c   1.000
_cell.angle_alpha   90.00
_cell.angle_beta   90.00
_cell.angle_gamma   90.00
#
_symmetry.space_group_name_H-M   'P 1'
#
loop_
_entity.id
_entity.type
_entity.pdbx_description
1 polymer ?
#
loop_
_entity_poly.entity_id
_entity_poly.type
_entity_poly.pdbx_seq_one_letter_code
_entity_poly.pdbx_strand_id
1 'polypeptide(L)'
;ACILGIIMIPFWIGFIRIPGLSLLASIALGAFLLQFMVQGAWGVIPVHLNELSPTDVRGTFPGFAYQLGNLFAANIVFLEAVLAENFGTRSTPNFAAALAIFSLGAFIAVIIFTAIGREAKGIEFIRADEQEPAVEEAISSRRVVR
;
A
#
# COMPACT_ATOMS: atom_id res chain seq x y z
N ALA A 1 2.87 3.02 10.56
CA ALA A 1 3.80 3.02 9.41
C ALA A 1 3.91 4.39 8.75
N CYS A 2 2.84 4.94 8.16
CA CYS A 2 2.91 6.18 7.35
C CYS A 2 3.49 7.40 8.07
N ILE A 3 3.09 7.65 9.33
CA ILE A 3 3.63 8.78 10.12
C ILE A 3 5.14 8.64 10.33
N LEU A 4 5.61 7.44 10.69
CA LEU A 4 7.05 7.17 10.81
C LEU A 4 7.76 7.29 9.46
N GLY A 5 7.13 6.84 8.37
CA GLY A 5 7.62 7.00 7.01
C GLY A 5 7.89 8.47 6.65
N ILE A 6 6.96 9.37 6.99
CA ILE A 6 7.13 10.83 6.79
C ILE A 6 8.36 11.34 7.54
N ILE A 7 8.59 10.90 8.78
CA ILE A 7 9.76 11.29 9.57
C ILE A 7 11.06 10.80 8.91
N MET A 8 11.03 9.67 8.17
CA MET A 8 12.21 9.11 7.51
C MET A 8 12.59 9.81 6.20
N ILE A 9 11.66 10.52 5.54
CA ILE A 9 11.93 11.25 4.28
C ILE A 9 13.16 12.16 4.35
N PRO A 10 13.31 13.07 5.33
CA PRO A 10 14.47 13.97 5.39
C PRO A 10 15.81 13.24 5.58
N PHE A 11 15.81 12.04 6.20
CA PHE A 11 17.01 11.21 6.32
C PHE A 11 17.34 10.51 5.00
N TRP A 12 16.31 10.02 4.30
CA TRP A 12 16.47 9.35 3.01
C TRP A 12 17.01 10.28 1.91
N ILE A 13 16.51 11.53 1.84
CA ILE A 13 16.99 12.49 0.83
C ILE A 13 18.33 13.15 1.21
N GLY A 14 18.89 12.82 2.37
CA GLY A 14 20.16 13.38 2.86
C GLY A 14 20.05 14.81 3.39
N PHE A 15 18.84 15.32 3.66
CA PHE A 15 18.64 16.64 4.24
C PHE A 15 19.03 16.68 5.73
N ILE A 16 18.66 15.64 6.49
CA ILE A 16 19.11 15.45 7.88
C ILE A 16 20.18 14.36 7.91
N ARG A 17 21.30 14.68 8.54
CA ARG A 17 22.42 13.75 8.71
C ARG A 17 22.43 13.16 10.11
N ILE A 18 22.77 11.87 10.20
CA ILE A 18 22.97 11.19 11.47
C ILE A 18 24.39 11.52 11.98
N PRO A 19 24.53 12.12 13.18
CA PRO A 19 25.85 12.40 13.75
C PRO A 19 26.69 11.12 13.85
N GLY A 20 27.94 11.18 13.44
CA GLY A 20 28.87 10.04 13.48
C GLY A 20 28.82 9.10 12.27
N LEU A 21 27.90 9.28 11.31
CA LEU A 21 27.85 8.52 10.07
C LEU A 21 28.34 9.32 8.85
N SER A 22 28.87 8.62 7.85
CA SER A 22 29.10 9.21 6.52
C SER A 22 27.76 9.61 5.89
N LEU A 23 27.77 10.54 4.93
CA LEU A 23 26.56 10.94 4.21
C LEU A 23 25.89 9.73 3.55
N LEU A 24 26.68 8.90 2.88
CA LEU A 24 26.20 7.69 2.20
C LEU A 24 25.56 6.70 3.18
N ALA A 25 26.19 6.45 4.33
CA ALA A 25 25.65 5.54 5.34
C ALA A 25 24.35 6.10 5.96
N SER A 26 24.28 7.41 6.17
CA SER A 26 23.07 8.06 6.69
C SER A 26 21.89 7.92 5.72
N ILE A 27 22.13 8.18 4.42
CA ILE A 27 21.13 8.03 3.37
C ILE A 27 20.70 6.56 3.23
N ALA A 28 21.64 5.62 3.23
CA ALA A 28 21.33 4.19 3.13
C ALA A 28 20.46 3.71 4.29
N LEU A 29 20.76 4.14 5.52
CA LEU A 29 19.95 3.83 6.69
C LEU A 29 18.56 4.49 6.60
N GLY A 30 18.49 5.75 6.18
CA GLY A 30 17.22 6.44 5.93
C GLY A 30 16.36 5.73 4.88
N ALA A 31 16.97 5.31 3.77
CA ALA A 31 16.33 4.54 2.70
C ALA A 31 15.77 3.21 3.23
N PHE A 32 16.58 2.47 3.99
CA PHE A 32 16.19 1.20 4.58
C PHE A 32 14.98 1.36 5.51
N LEU A 33 15.04 2.33 6.42
CA LEU A 33 13.95 2.58 7.38
C LEU A 33 12.68 3.06 6.69
N LEU A 34 12.80 3.93 5.69
CA LEU A 34 11.67 4.35 4.86
C LEU A 34 11.04 3.15 4.16
N GLN A 35 11.84 2.29 3.52
CA GLN A 35 11.35 1.10 2.83
C GLN A 35 10.74 0.09 3.79
N PHE A 36 11.28 -0.08 5.00
CA PHE A 36 10.67 -0.91 6.04
C PHE A 36 9.26 -0.41 6.40
N MET A 37 9.07 0.90 6.53
CA MET A 37 7.74 1.48 6.77
C MET A 37 6.81 1.31 5.57
N VAL A 38 7.32 1.45 4.35
CA VAL A 38 6.56 1.22 3.12
C VAL A 38 6.06 -0.23 3.07
N GLN A 39 6.93 -1.22 3.28
CA GLN A 39 6.51 -2.64 3.32
C GLN A 39 5.46 -2.92 4.41
N GLY A 40 5.61 -2.29 5.58
CA GLY A 40 4.61 -2.38 6.65
C GLY A 40 3.23 -1.87 6.24
N ALA A 41 3.14 -0.86 5.36
CA ALA A 41 1.87 -0.41 4.80
C ALA A 41 1.37 -1.33 3.67
N TRP A 42 2.26 -1.75 2.77
CA TRP A 42 1.92 -2.64 1.65
C TRP A 42 1.38 -4.00 2.09
N GLY A 43 1.83 -4.55 3.22
CA GLY A 43 1.31 -5.82 3.74
C GLY A 43 -0.17 -5.75 4.17
N VAL A 44 -0.65 -4.58 4.59
CA VAL A 44 -2.02 -4.40 5.11
C VAL A 44 -3.03 -4.22 3.98
N ILE A 45 -2.65 -3.55 2.90
CA ILE A 45 -3.57 -3.13 1.82
C ILE A 45 -4.26 -4.33 1.13
N PRO A 46 -3.56 -5.40 0.69
CA PRO A 46 -4.19 -6.54 0.05
C PRO A 46 -5.14 -7.30 0.98
N VAL A 47 -4.81 -7.41 2.27
CA VAL A 47 -5.68 -8.04 3.26
C VAL A 47 -6.96 -7.23 3.42
N HIS A 48 -6.84 -5.91 3.60
CA HIS A 48 -8.00 -5.03 3.73
C HIS A 48 -8.91 -5.04 2.49
N LEU A 49 -8.33 -5.07 1.28
CA LEU A 49 -9.11 -5.20 0.04
C LEU A 49 -9.83 -6.54 -0.07
N ASN A 50 -9.23 -7.63 0.40
CA ASN A 50 -9.90 -8.93 0.46
C ASN A 50 -11.05 -8.92 1.46
N GLU A 51 -10.89 -8.29 2.63
CA GLU A 51 -11.96 -8.14 3.64
C GLU A 51 -13.15 -7.32 3.12
N LEU A 52 -12.90 -6.32 2.28
CA LEU A 52 -13.95 -5.50 1.65
C LEU A 52 -14.58 -6.15 0.41
N SER A 53 -13.96 -7.20 -0.14
CA SER A 53 -14.41 -7.79 -1.40
C SER A 53 -15.70 -8.60 -1.21
N PRO A 54 -16.71 -8.42 -2.08
CA PRO A 54 -17.91 -9.26 -2.04
C PRO A 54 -17.55 -10.74 -2.24
N THR A 55 -18.24 -11.64 -1.52
CA THR A 55 -17.97 -13.09 -1.53
C THR A 55 -17.91 -13.70 -2.94
N ASP A 56 -18.65 -13.14 -3.89
CA ASP A 56 -18.78 -13.62 -5.28
C ASP A 56 -17.61 -13.20 -6.19
N VAL A 57 -16.87 -12.13 -5.86
CA VAL A 57 -15.80 -11.57 -6.71
C VAL A 57 -14.46 -11.38 -5.99
N ARG A 58 -14.31 -11.98 -4.80
CA ARG A 58 -13.11 -11.86 -3.96
C ARG A 58 -11.80 -12.21 -4.67
N GLY A 59 -11.85 -13.10 -5.67
CA GLY A 59 -10.68 -13.51 -6.45
C GLY A 59 -10.20 -12.49 -7.48
N THR A 60 -11.06 -11.58 -7.96
CA THR A 60 -10.73 -10.64 -9.06
C THR A 60 -10.70 -9.19 -8.61
N PHE A 61 -11.46 -8.85 -7.56
CA PHE A 61 -11.59 -7.49 -7.08
C PHE A 61 -10.26 -6.86 -6.62
N PRO A 62 -9.39 -7.52 -5.82
CA PRO A 62 -8.12 -6.94 -5.41
C PRO A 62 -7.18 -6.69 -6.59
N GLY A 63 -7.15 -7.61 -7.56
CA GLY A 63 -6.33 -7.48 -8.77
C GLY A 63 -6.78 -6.32 -9.64
N PHE A 64 -8.10 -6.17 -9.84
CA PHE A 64 -8.66 -5.05 -10.61
C PHE A 64 -8.37 -3.70 -9.94
N ALA A 65 -8.56 -3.60 -8.61
CA ALA A 65 -8.25 -2.40 -7.85
C ALA A 65 -6.77 -2.01 -7.97
N TYR A 66 -5.86 -3.00 -7.91
CA TYR A 66 -4.43 -2.78 -8.08
C TYR A 66 -4.09 -2.22 -9.47
N GLN A 67 -4.67 -2.80 -10.52
CA GLN A 67 -4.40 -2.35 -11.89
C GLN A 67 -4.97 -0.95 -12.18
N LEU A 68 -6.11 -0.60 -11.61
CA LEU A 68 -6.60 0.77 -11.64
C LEU A 68 -5.66 1.73 -10.91
N GLY A 69 -5.14 1.33 -9.75
CA GLY A 69 -4.11 2.10 -9.03
C GLY A 69 -2.88 2.35 -9.90
N ASN A 70 -2.36 1.31 -10.55
CA ASN A 70 -1.21 1.42 -11.47
C ASN A 70 -1.50 2.32 -12.68
N LEU A 71 -2.72 2.27 -13.23
CA LEU A 71 -3.13 3.14 -14.33
C LEU A 71 -3.03 4.62 -13.93
N PHE A 72 -3.52 4.98 -12.74
CA PHE A 72 -3.41 6.36 -12.25
C PHE A 72 -1.97 6.72 -11.86
N ALA A 73 -1.21 5.77 -11.31
CA ALA A 73 0.18 5.96 -10.90
C ALA A 73 1.16 6.07 -12.08
N ALA A 74 0.79 5.65 -13.29
CA ALA A 74 1.67 5.61 -14.45
C ALA A 74 2.33 6.96 -14.80
N ASN A 75 1.66 8.08 -14.48
CA ASN A 75 2.16 9.42 -14.78
C ASN A 75 3.07 10.00 -13.68
N ILE A 76 3.19 9.35 -12.52
CA ILE A 76 3.94 9.89 -11.37
C ILE A 76 5.39 10.15 -11.75
N VAL A 77 6.07 9.22 -12.41
CA VAL A 77 7.49 9.36 -12.79
C VAL A 77 7.71 10.56 -13.73
N PHE A 78 6.78 10.79 -14.66
CA PHE A 78 6.84 11.95 -15.54
C PHE A 78 6.67 13.26 -14.75
N LEU A 79 5.66 13.31 -13.87
CA LEU A 79 5.41 14.48 -13.03
C LEU A 79 6.57 14.74 -12.06
N GLU A 80 7.20 13.71 -11.51
CA GLU A 80 8.41 13.80 -10.68
C GLU A 80 9.58 14.41 -11.44
N ALA A 81 9.79 14.00 -12.70
CA ALA A 81 10.84 14.57 -13.54
C ALA A 81 10.59 16.05 -13.83
N VAL A 82 9.37 16.43 -14.21
CA VAL A 82 8.98 17.83 -14.42
C VAL A 82 9.15 18.65 -13.14
N LEU A 83 8.75 18.10 -12.00
CA LEU A 83 8.88 18.77 -10.71
C LEU A 83 10.34 18.95 -10.30
N ALA A 84 11.19 17.95 -10.56
CA ALA A 84 12.63 18.02 -10.30
C ALA A 84 13.32 19.11 -11.14
N GLU A 85 12.90 19.29 -12.40
CA GLU A 85 13.38 20.40 -13.24
C GLU A 85 12.97 21.76 -12.69
N ASN A 86 11.74 21.90 -12.17
CA ASN A 86 11.24 23.15 -11.59
C ASN A 86 11.97 23.58 -10.30
N PHE A 87 12.38 22.61 -9.47
CA PHE A 87 13.15 22.87 -8.23
C PHE A 87 14.66 22.92 -8.44
N GLY A 88 15.13 22.70 -9.67
CA GLY A 88 16.54 22.68 -10.03
C GLY A 88 16.76 23.38 -11.36
N THR A 89 17.57 22.76 -12.22
CA THR A 89 17.69 23.17 -13.62
C THR A 89 17.60 21.93 -14.51
N ARG A 90 17.42 22.11 -15.82
CA ARG A 90 17.45 20.98 -16.77
C ARG A 90 18.80 20.23 -16.78
N SER A 91 19.89 20.91 -16.45
CA SER A 91 21.23 20.32 -16.35
C SER A 91 21.52 19.71 -14.98
N THR A 92 20.81 20.16 -13.94
CA THR A 92 20.93 19.70 -12.54
C THR A 92 19.56 19.60 -11.87
N PRO A 93 18.72 18.63 -12.28
CA PRO A 93 17.37 18.49 -11.73
C PRO A 93 17.42 18.07 -10.26
N ASN A 94 16.51 18.63 -9.44
CA ASN A 94 16.44 18.36 -8.00
C ASN A 94 15.48 17.21 -7.68
N PHE A 95 15.93 15.99 -7.94
CA PHE A 95 15.15 14.78 -7.66
C PHE A 95 14.91 14.54 -6.17
N ALA A 96 15.82 15.00 -5.29
CA ALA A 96 15.64 14.89 -3.85
C ALA A 96 14.36 15.61 -3.38
N ALA A 97 14.13 16.83 -3.87
CA ALA A 97 12.92 17.59 -3.57
C ALA A 97 11.66 16.94 -4.17
N ALA A 98 11.72 16.53 -5.45
CA ALA A 98 10.58 15.94 -6.12
C ALA A 98 10.12 14.63 -5.44
N LEU A 99 11.06 13.71 -5.19
CA LEU A 99 10.78 12.44 -4.52
C LEU A 99 10.24 12.65 -3.10
N ALA A 100 10.75 13.64 -2.37
CA ALA A 100 10.25 13.97 -1.03
C ALA A 100 8.79 14.44 -1.05
N ILE A 101 8.44 15.32 -1.99
CA ILE A 101 7.07 15.86 -2.15
C ILE A 101 6.10 14.75 -2.53
N PHE A 102 6.46 13.91 -3.50
CA PHE A 102 5.62 12.80 -3.92
C PHE A 102 5.44 11.76 -2.82
N SER A 103 6.52 11.40 -2.12
CA SER A 103 6.46 10.47 -0.98
C SER A 103 5.60 11.01 0.15
N LEU A 104 5.73 12.31 0.48
CA LEU A 104 4.89 12.97 1.49
C LEU A 104 3.42 12.95 1.09
N GLY A 105 3.12 13.31 -0.17
CA GLY A 105 1.77 13.26 -0.72
C GLY A 105 1.16 11.86 -0.66
N ALA A 106 1.93 10.82 -1.04
CA ALA A 106 1.51 9.44 -0.96
C ALA A 106 1.20 9.01 0.48
N PHE A 107 2.08 9.31 1.46
CA PHE A 107 1.82 8.98 2.86
C PHE A 107 0.59 9.69 3.41
N ILE A 108 0.40 10.98 3.08
CA ILE A 108 -0.79 11.74 3.49
C ILE A 108 -2.05 11.13 2.87
N ALA A 109 -2.03 10.80 1.58
CA ALA A 109 -3.15 10.17 0.90
C ALA A 109 -3.52 8.84 1.57
N VAL A 110 -2.53 7.98 1.88
CA VAL A 110 -2.77 6.73 2.60
C VAL A 110 -3.36 6.99 3.99
N ILE A 111 -2.83 7.96 4.75
CA ILE A 111 -3.38 8.32 6.07
C ILE A 111 -4.84 8.74 5.96
N ILE A 112 -5.18 9.59 4.99
CA ILE A 112 -6.54 10.07 4.77
C ILE A 112 -7.46 8.91 4.36
N PHE A 113 -7.05 8.08 3.39
CA PHE A 113 -7.86 6.96 2.94
C PHE A 113 -8.05 5.89 4.00
N THR A 114 -7.04 5.62 4.83
CA THR A 114 -7.19 4.73 5.99
C THR A 114 -8.09 5.33 7.06
N ALA A 115 -8.01 6.65 7.31
CA ALA A 115 -8.84 7.31 8.33
C ALA A 115 -10.32 7.40 7.93
N ILE A 116 -10.62 7.56 6.64
CA ILE A 116 -12.00 7.66 6.10
C ILE A 116 -12.53 6.27 5.69
N GLY A 117 -11.64 5.33 5.40
CA GLY A 117 -11.97 3.99 4.93
C GLY A 117 -12.89 3.24 5.90
N ARG A 118 -13.95 2.63 5.36
CA ARG A 118 -14.85 1.79 6.16
C ARG A 118 -14.10 0.54 6.58
N GLU A 119 -13.95 0.34 7.88
CA GLU A 119 -13.41 -0.91 8.43
C GLU A 119 -14.52 -1.98 8.44
N ALA A 120 -14.41 -3.00 7.60
CA ALA A 120 -15.20 -4.23 7.74
C ALA A 120 -14.47 -5.20 8.68
N LYS A 121 -14.33 -4.81 9.96
CA LYS A 121 -13.71 -5.68 10.97
C LYS A 121 -14.60 -6.92 11.21
N GLY A 122 -14.06 -8.10 10.95
CA GLY A 122 -14.61 -9.37 11.46
C GLY A 122 -15.57 -10.12 10.54
N ILE A 123 -15.38 -10.11 9.22
CA ILE A 123 -16.06 -11.13 8.40
C ILE A 123 -15.45 -12.50 8.74
N GLU A 124 -16.20 -13.32 9.45
CA GLU A 124 -15.89 -14.73 9.69
C GLU A 124 -15.68 -15.42 8.34
N PHE A 125 -14.43 -15.76 8.03
CA PHE A 125 -14.07 -16.56 6.86
C PHE A 125 -14.58 -18.02 6.95
N ILE A 126 -15.20 -18.42 8.07
CA ILE A 126 -15.57 -19.81 8.41
C ILE A 126 -17.09 -19.99 8.48
N ARG A 127 -17.84 -19.62 7.44
CA ARG A 127 -19.24 -20.07 7.30
C ARG A 127 -19.57 -20.73 5.97
N ALA A 128 -18.64 -20.70 5.00
CA ALA A 128 -18.79 -21.48 3.77
C ALA A 128 -18.62 -22.99 4.03
N ASP A 129 -17.77 -23.37 4.99
CA ASP A 129 -17.49 -24.78 5.30
C ASP A 129 -18.57 -25.43 6.20
N GLU A 130 -19.47 -24.66 6.82
CA GLU A 130 -20.57 -25.23 7.62
C GLU A 130 -21.83 -25.52 6.79
N GLN A 131 -21.99 -24.88 5.62
CA GLN A 131 -23.12 -25.16 4.73
C GLN A 131 -22.86 -26.34 3.79
N GLU A 132 -21.61 -26.65 3.46
CA GLU A 132 -21.25 -27.83 2.68
C GLU A 132 -21.65 -29.16 3.34
N PRO A 133 -21.39 -29.41 4.65
CA PRO A 133 -21.84 -30.65 5.31
C PRO A 133 -23.37 -30.73 5.43
N ALA A 134 -24.06 -29.60 5.65
CA ALA A 134 -25.53 -29.58 5.76
C ALA A 134 -26.23 -29.84 4.41
N VAL A 135 -25.65 -29.37 3.31
CA VAL A 135 -26.15 -29.61 1.95
C VAL A 135 -25.85 -31.06 1.51
N GLU A 136 -24.66 -31.57 1.79
CA GLU A 136 -24.27 -32.97 1.53
C GLU A 136 -25.18 -33.96 2.29
N GLU A 137 -25.45 -33.69 3.58
CA GLU A 137 -26.33 -34.53 4.42
C GLU A 137 -27.79 -34.49 3.95
N ALA A 138 -28.30 -33.32 3.55
CA ALA A 138 -29.65 -33.17 3.01
C ALA A 138 -29.81 -33.87 1.64
N ILE A 139 -28.78 -33.86 0.78
CA ILE A 139 -28.78 -34.55 -0.51
C ILE A 139 -28.68 -36.07 -0.32
N SER A 140 -27.84 -36.52 0.62
CA SER A 140 -27.70 -37.94 0.97
C SER A 140 -29.01 -38.51 1.53
N SER A 141 -29.64 -37.82 2.48
CA SER A 141 -30.94 -38.22 3.05
C SER A 141 -32.05 -38.33 1.99
N ARG A 142 -32.10 -37.41 1.01
CA ARG A 142 -33.05 -37.49 -0.11
C ARG A 142 -32.78 -38.62 -1.10
N ARG A 143 -31.53 -39.09 -1.23
CA ARG A 143 -31.18 -40.25 -2.06
C ARG A 143 -31.54 -41.58 -1.40
N VAL A 144 -31.47 -41.67 -0.07
CA VAL A 144 -31.74 -42.91 0.68
C VAL A 144 -33.25 -43.21 0.80
N VAL A 145 -34.10 -42.18 0.68
CA VAL A 145 -35.57 -42.30 0.80
C VAL A 145 -36.26 -42.58 -0.56
N ARG A 146 -35.50 -42.71 -1.66
CA ARG A 146 -35.98 -43.20 -2.96
C ARG A 146 -35.52 -44.62 -3.22
#